data_AF-A0A1I8ANA0-F1
#
_entry.id   AF-A0A1I8ANA0-F1
#
_cell.length_a   1.000
_cell.length_b   1.000
_cell.length_c   1.000
_cell.angle_alpha   90.00
_cell.angle_beta   90.00
_cell.angle_gamma   90.00
#
_symmetry.space_group_name_H-M   'P 1'
#
loop_
_entity.id
_entity.type
_entity.pdbx_description
1 polymer ?
#
loop_
_entity_poly.entity_id
_entity_poly.type
_entity_poly.pdbx_seq_one_letter_code
_entity_poly.pdbx_strand_id
1 'polypeptide(L)'
;LLAYVFLPVMVFAQLRKPSTNDSLLRFKMLAVAAGQGVLIGFLLSDRYLSTMQPLSFITPICIGVVAQLAQSSIQDKRTSIFAACLGSGLALHVVLGLVLGQLGFSYLLLALLYTAVGFCTLQIFFKFMASDYAQPTHIYQYGYFCAAIYCQALVFFLLGGPAE
;
A
#
# COMPACT_ATOMS: atom_id res chain seq x y z
N LEU A 1 -4.50 -18.76 3.50
CA LEU A 1 -5.95 -18.46 3.35
C LEU A 1 -6.49 -17.53 4.45
N LEU A 2 -6.26 -17.84 5.74
CA LEU A 2 -6.73 -16.97 6.84
C LEU A 2 -6.23 -15.52 6.73
N ALA A 3 -4.91 -15.33 6.58
CA ALA A 3 -4.28 -14.01 6.48
C ALA A 3 -4.64 -13.25 5.19
N TYR A 4 -4.79 -13.98 4.08
CA TYR A 4 -4.96 -13.41 2.76
C TYR A 4 -6.41 -13.20 2.36
N VAL A 5 -7.39 -13.91 2.95
CA VAL A 5 -8.78 -13.86 2.49
C VAL A 5 -9.73 -13.58 3.65
N PHE A 6 -9.68 -14.39 4.71
CA PHE A 6 -10.65 -14.30 5.79
C PHE A 6 -10.56 -12.98 6.56
N LEU A 7 -9.34 -12.61 6.97
CA LEU A 7 -9.10 -11.39 7.73
C LEU A 7 -9.41 -10.13 6.88
N PRO A 8 -8.99 -10.05 5.60
CA PRO A 8 -9.40 -8.98 4.70
C PRO A 8 -10.91 -8.77 4.55
N VAL A 9 -11.65 -9.86 4.33
CA VAL A 9 -13.10 -9.80 4.12
C VAL A 9 -13.83 -9.37 5.40
N MET A 10 -13.43 -9.89 6.56
CA MET A 10 -14.04 -9.49 7.84
C MET A 10 -13.88 -8.00 8.12
N VAL A 11 -12.68 -7.46 7.90
CA VAL A 11 -12.39 -6.05 8.15
C VAL A 11 -13.13 -5.17 7.16
N PHE A 12 -13.21 -5.55 5.88
CA PHE A 12 -14.00 -4.83 4.90
C PHE A 12 -15.49 -4.78 5.27
N ALA A 13 -16.04 -5.88 5.77
CA ALA A 13 -17.42 -5.93 6.26
C ALA A 13 -17.67 -5.02 7.48
N GLN A 14 -16.65 -4.81 8.33
CA GLN A 14 -16.71 -3.87 9.44
C GLN A 14 -16.59 -2.41 8.98
N LEU A 15 -15.72 -2.11 8.02
CA LEU A 15 -15.51 -0.75 7.48
C LEU A 15 -16.74 -0.21 6.74
N ARG A 16 -17.58 -1.09 6.19
CA ARG A 16 -18.86 -0.68 5.56
C ARG A 16 -19.94 -0.26 6.55
N LYS A 17 -19.80 -0.61 7.84
CA LYS A 17 -20.80 -0.23 8.84
C LYS A 17 -20.58 1.24 9.22
N PRO A 18 -21.65 2.05 9.29
CA PRO A 18 -21.51 3.43 9.77
C PRO A 18 -20.94 3.41 11.19
N SER A 19 -19.77 4.03 11.37
CA SER A 19 -19.11 4.16 12.68
C SER A 19 -19.39 5.54 13.25
N THR A 20 -19.89 5.59 14.48
CA THR A 20 -20.10 6.84 15.22
C THR A 20 -18.77 7.44 15.73
N ASN A 21 -17.70 6.64 15.80
CA ASN A 21 -16.40 7.06 16.34
C ASN A 21 -15.26 6.72 15.38
N ASP A 22 -14.77 7.75 14.69
CA ASP A 22 -13.68 7.64 13.71
C ASP A 22 -12.32 7.29 14.35
N SER A 23 -12.03 7.82 15.55
CA SER A 23 -10.78 7.53 16.27
C SER A 23 -10.66 6.04 16.61
N LEU A 24 -11.75 5.46 17.12
CA LEU A 24 -11.82 4.02 17.42
C LEU A 24 -11.65 3.17 16.17
N LEU A 25 -12.21 3.59 15.04
CA LEU A 25 -12.08 2.88 13.77
C LEU A 25 -10.62 2.88 13.27
N ARG A 26 -9.93 4.02 13.34
CA ARG A 26 -8.52 4.14 12.98
C ARG A 26 -7.63 3.25 13.85
N PHE A 27 -7.87 3.22 15.16
CA PHE A 27 -7.14 2.34 16.07
C PHE A 27 -7.37 0.85 15.75
N LYS A 28 -8.62 0.46 15.45
CA LYS A 28 -8.94 -0.91 15.02
C LYS A 28 -8.22 -1.28 13.73
N MET A 29 -8.18 -0.38 12.73
CA MET A 29 -7.45 -0.63 11.49
C MET A 29 -5.95 -0.77 11.73
N LEU A 30 -5.36 0.01 12.63
CA LEU A 30 -3.96 -0.13 13.01
C LEU A 30 -3.68 -1.49 13.65
N ALA A 31 -4.53 -1.93 14.59
CA ALA A 31 -4.41 -3.23 15.24
C ALA A 31 -4.52 -4.39 14.23
N VAL A 32 -5.47 -4.28 13.30
CA VAL A 32 -5.64 -5.21 12.18
C VAL A 32 -4.41 -5.24 11.29
N ALA A 33 -3.88 -4.08 10.91
CA ALA A 33 -2.69 -3.98 10.06
C ALA A 33 -1.47 -4.60 10.73
N ALA A 34 -1.28 -4.37 12.03
CA ALA A 34 -0.21 -4.99 12.81
C ALA A 34 -0.36 -6.52 12.86
N GLY A 35 -1.55 -7.03 13.21
CA GLY A 35 -1.81 -8.48 13.25
C GLY A 35 -1.64 -9.15 11.89
N GLN A 36 -2.12 -8.51 10.82
CA GLN A 36 -1.96 -9.01 9.46
C GLN A 36 -0.50 -8.96 9.02
N GLY A 37 0.26 -7.91 9.37
CA GLY A 37 1.70 -7.83 9.13
C GLY A 37 2.47 -8.98 9.78
N VAL A 38 2.15 -9.32 11.04
CA VAL A 38 2.75 -10.47 11.74
C VAL A 38 2.41 -11.80 11.05
N LEU A 39 1.13 -12.01 10.70
CA LEU A 39 0.71 -13.24 10.01
C LEU A 39 1.38 -13.40 8.64
N ILE A 40 1.46 -12.33 7.86
CA ILE A 40 2.11 -12.35 6.54
C ILE A 40 3.62 -12.56 6.71
N GLY A 41 4.26 -11.90 7.69
CA GLY A 41 5.66 -12.10 8.01
C GLY A 41 5.97 -13.56 8.36
N PHE A 42 5.12 -14.20 9.15
CA PHE A 42 5.22 -15.63 9.46
C PHE A 42 5.03 -16.52 8.21
N LEU A 43 4.09 -16.19 7.32
CA LEU A 43 3.91 -16.97 6.09
C LEU A 43 5.07 -16.84 5.11
N LEU A 44 5.79 -15.72 5.16
CA LEU A 44 6.93 -15.45 4.29
C LEU A 44 8.27 -15.86 4.91
N SER A 45 8.32 -16.27 6.18
CA SER A 45 9.58 -16.72 6.79
C SER A 45 10.15 -17.94 6.07
N ASP A 46 9.29 -18.76 5.48
CA ASP A 46 9.67 -19.98 4.77
C ASP A 46 10.09 -19.73 3.30
N ARG A 47 10.04 -18.47 2.85
CA ARG A 47 10.32 -18.07 1.46
C ARG A 47 11.39 -16.98 1.44
N TYR A 48 12.50 -17.25 0.75
CA TYR A 48 13.60 -16.30 0.59
C TYR A 48 13.55 -15.61 -0.78
N LEU A 49 13.69 -14.28 -0.77
CA LEU A 49 13.98 -13.50 -1.97
C LEU A 49 15.47 -13.14 -1.99
N SER A 50 16.09 -13.16 -3.17
CA SER A 50 17.51 -12.86 -3.35
C SER A 50 17.91 -11.43 -2.92
N THR A 51 16.94 -10.52 -2.84
CA THR A 51 17.10 -9.17 -2.31
C THR A 51 16.06 -8.90 -1.24
N MET A 52 16.37 -7.96 -0.34
CA MET A 52 15.40 -7.41 0.59
C MET A 52 14.17 -6.89 -0.16
N GLN A 53 13.00 -6.96 0.47
CA GLN A 53 11.77 -6.39 -0.08
C GLN A 53 11.68 -4.88 0.17
N PRO A 54 11.19 -4.08 -0.80
CA PRO A 54 10.86 -2.67 -0.56
C PRO A 54 9.79 -2.53 0.53
N LEU A 55 9.85 -1.44 1.30
CA LEU A 55 8.88 -1.17 2.36
C LEU A 55 7.55 -0.67 1.77
N SER A 56 6.50 -1.47 1.85
CA SER A 56 5.18 -1.20 1.22
C SER A 56 4.49 0.08 1.67
N PHE A 57 4.88 0.64 2.83
CA PHE A 57 4.33 1.88 3.36
C PHE A 57 4.94 3.15 2.77
N ILE A 58 6.03 3.06 2.00
CA ILE A 58 6.69 4.24 1.41
C ILE A 58 5.74 5.00 0.48
N THR A 59 5.12 4.30 -0.48
CA THR A 59 4.18 4.91 -1.43
C THR A 59 3.02 5.65 -0.74
N PRO A 60 2.28 5.09 0.24
CA PRO A 60 1.17 5.80 0.88
C PRO A 60 1.66 6.97 1.77
N ILE A 61 2.86 6.89 2.37
CA ILE A 61 3.46 8.04 3.05
C ILE A 61 3.74 9.16 2.04
N CYS A 62 4.36 8.85 0.90
CA CYS A 62 4.61 9.84 -0.14
C CYS A 62 3.32 10.46 -0.66
N ILE A 63 2.27 9.65 -0.88
CA ILE A 63 0.95 10.16 -1.24
C ILE A 63 0.41 11.12 -0.17
N GLY A 64 0.47 10.75 1.11
CA GLY A 64 -0.08 11.57 2.19
C GLY A 64 0.69 12.88 2.44
N VAL A 65 2.01 12.85 2.34
CA VAL A 65 2.89 14.01 2.61
C VAL A 65 3.02 14.90 1.38
N VAL A 66 3.35 14.33 0.22
CA VAL A 66 3.60 15.11 -1.00
C VAL A 66 2.32 15.74 -1.52
N ALA A 67 1.15 15.10 -1.38
CA ALA A 67 -0.10 15.74 -1.76
C ALA A 67 -0.35 17.03 -0.99
N GLN A 68 -0.01 17.09 0.31
CA GLN A 68 -0.17 18.29 1.13
C GLN A 68 0.85 19.37 0.76
N LEU A 69 2.12 18.99 0.57
CA LEU A 69 3.18 19.92 0.21
C LEU A 69 3.01 20.49 -1.21
N ALA A 70 2.51 19.69 -2.14
CA ALA A 70 2.35 20.07 -3.53
C ALA A 70 1.07 20.88 -3.80
N GLN A 71 0.12 20.91 -2.85
CA GLN A 71 -1.17 21.59 -3.00
C GLN A 71 -1.02 23.09 -3.26
N SER A 72 -0.02 23.76 -2.67
CA SER A 72 0.22 25.19 -2.87
C SER A 72 0.94 25.53 -4.19
N SER A 73 1.61 24.55 -4.81
CA SER A 73 2.51 24.76 -5.94
C SER A 73 2.00 24.18 -7.26
N ILE A 74 1.07 23.23 -7.22
CA ILE A 74 0.47 22.59 -8.39
C ILE A 74 -0.92 23.19 -8.61
N GLN A 75 -1.14 23.83 -9.77
CA GLN A 75 -2.42 24.45 -10.18
C GLN A 75 -3.53 23.41 -10.45
N ASP A 76 -3.91 22.59 -9.46
CA ASP A 76 -4.99 21.59 -9.50
C ASP A 76 -4.97 20.60 -10.69
N LYS A 77 -3.87 20.54 -11.44
CA LYS A 77 -3.68 19.58 -12.52
C LYS A 77 -3.50 18.20 -11.90
N ARG A 78 -4.55 17.38 -11.97
CA ARG A 78 -4.57 16.00 -11.45
C ARG A 78 -3.33 15.21 -11.84
N THR A 79 -2.91 15.29 -13.11
CA THR A 79 -1.71 14.60 -13.62
C THR A 79 -0.43 14.99 -12.91
N SER A 80 -0.28 16.28 -12.57
CA SER A 80 0.88 16.78 -11.82
C SER A 80 0.88 16.29 -10.37
N ILE A 81 -0.29 16.19 -9.72
CA ILE A 81 -0.42 15.61 -8.36
C ILE A 81 -0.05 14.12 -8.39
N PHE A 82 -0.55 13.36 -9.37
CA PHE A 82 -0.18 11.95 -9.56
C PHE A 82 1.32 11.78 -9.75
N ALA A 83 1.91 12.55 -10.67
CA ALA A 83 3.33 12.49 -10.95
C ALA A 83 4.16 12.84 -9.71
N ALA A 84 3.78 13.87 -8.95
CA ALA A 84 4.47 14.25 -7.73
C ALA A 84 4.39 13.15 -6.65
N CYS A 85 3.18 12.64 -6.35
CA CYS A 85 2.98 11.67 -5.27
C CYS A 85 3.59 10.30 -5.60
N LEU A 86 3.34 9.79 -6.81
CA LEU A 86 3.80 8.46 -7.21
C LEU A 86 5.26 8.47 -7.65
N GLY A 87 5.69 9.54 -8.34
CA GLY A 87 7.07 9.73 -8.74
C GLY A 87 8.00 9.85 -7.54
N SER A 88 7.61 10.62 -6.51
CA SER A 88 8.39 10.70 -5.27
C SER A 88 8.45 9.37 -4.52
N GLY A 89 7.34 8.62 -4.45
CA GLY A 89 7.32 7.29 -3.85
C GLY A 89 8.23 6.28 -4.57
N LEU A 90 8.14 6.22 -5.90
CA LEU A 90 9.00 5.35 -6.71
C LEU A 90 10.47 5.78 -6.62
N ALA A 91 10.75 7.08 -6.69
CA ALA A 91 12.10 7.61 -6.55
C ALA A 91 12.69 7.24 -5.17
N LEU A 92 11.92 7.38 -4.09
CA LEU A 92 12.38 7.01 -2.76
C LEU A 92 12.64 5.51 -2.63
N HIS A 93 11.81 4.65 -3.25
CA HIS A 93 12.10 3.22 -3.35
C HIS A 93 13.43 2.96 -4.07
N VAL A 94 13.67 3.59 -5.21
CA VAL A 94 14.91 3.40 -5.98
C VAL A 94 16.12 3.89 -5.18
N VAL A 95 16.05 5.07 -4.57
CA VAL A 95 17.12 5.63 -3.74
C VAL A 95 17.46 4.70 -2.57
N LEU A 96 16.45 4.20 -1.85
CA LEU A 96 16.68 3.26 -0.74
C LEU A 96 17.25 1.92 -1.24
N GLY A 97 16.77 1.42 -2.38
CA GLY A 97 17.30 0.20 -2.99
C GLY A 97 18.78 0.35 -3.37
N LEU A 98 19.17 1.51 -3.89
CA LEU A 98 20.57 1.83 -4.20
C LEU A 98 21.42 1.94 -2.94
N VAL A 99 20.98 2.73 -1.95
CA VAL A 99 21.74 2.96 -0.70
C VAL A 99 21.95 1.67 0.09
N LEU A 100 20.96 0.78 0.09
CA LEU A 100 21.04 -0.51 0.79
C LEU A 100 21.73 -1.61 -0.04
N GLY A 101 22.08 -1.34 -1.31
CA GLY A 101 22.64 -2.35 -2.21
C GLY A 101 21.66 -3.48 -2.56
N GLN A 102 20.35 -3.22 -2.47
CA GLN A 102 19.28 -4.21 -2.65
C GLN A 102 18.50 -4.02 -3.96
N LEU A 103 19.01 -3.20 -4.89
CA LEU A 103 18.35 -2.90 -6.15
C LEU A 103 18.43 -4.07 -7.15
N GLY A 104 17.72 -5.16 -6.86
CA GLY A 104 17.55 -6.31 -7.75
C GLY A 104 16.23 -6.28 -8.52
N PHE A 105 16.05 -7.26 -9.40
CA PHE A 105 14.82 -7.41 -10.18
C PHE A 105 13.56 -7.56 -9.31
N SER A 106 13.60 -8.43 -8.29
CA SER A 106 12.50 -8.63 -7.34
C SER A 106 12.15 -7.35 -6.57
N TYR A 107 13.16 -6.59 -6.15
CA TYR A 107 12.97 -5.31 -5.48
C TYR A 107 12.26 -4.29 -6.39
N LEU A 108 12.78 -4.09 -7.61
CA LEU A 108 12.22 -3.14 -8.57
C LEU A 108 10.80 -3.53 -9.00
N LEU A 109 10.57 -4.81 -9.25
CA LEU A 109 9.23 -5.33 -9.58
C LEU A 109 8.25 -5.02 -8.45
N LEU A 110 8.61 -5.27 -7.20
CA LEU A 110 7.72 -5.03 -6.06
C LEU A 110 7.52 -3.53 -5.81
N ALA A 111 8.54 -2.68 -6.00
CA ALA A 111 8.41 -1.23 -5.92
C ALA A 111 7.48 -0.65 -7.00
N LEU A 112 7.56 -1.18 -8.23
CA LEU A 112 6.64 -0.84 -9.31
C LEU A 112 5.22 -1.29 -9.03
N LEU A 113 5.03 -2.49 -8.48
CA LEU A 113 3.71 -2.99 -8.07
C LEU A 113 3.10 -2.11 -6.98
N TYR A 114 3.85 -1.71 -5.95
CA TYR A 114 3.36 -0.79 -4.92
C TYR A 114 2.99 0.58 -5.50
N THR A 115 3.80 1.09 -6.43
CA THR A 115 3.50 2.33 -7.15
C THR A 115 2.21 2.19 -7.98
N ALA A 116 2.02 1.05 -8.67
CA ALA A 116 0.81 0.76 -9.43
C ALA A 116 -0.43 0.63 -8.53
N VAL A 117 -0.31 0.00 -7.36
CA VAL A 117 -1.38 -0.06 -6.36
C VAL A 117 -1.71 1.35 -5.86
N GLY A 118 -0.71 2.19 -5.62
CA GLY A 118 -0.89 3.60 -5.25
C GLY A 118 -1.63 4.38 -6.35
N PHE A 119 -1.24 4.19 -7.61
CA PHE A 119 -1.90 4.80 -8.76
C PHE A 119 -3.38 4.40 -8.84
N CYS A 120 -3.67 3.10 -8.82
CA CYS A 120 -5.04 2.58 -8.86
C CYS A 120 -5.87 3.10 -7.68
N THR A 121 -5.30 3.13 -6.47
CA THR A 121 -5.97 3.64 -5.27
C THR A 121 -6.34 5.11 -5.43
N LEU A 122 -5.42 5.95 -5.91
CA LEU A 122 -5.68 7.37 -6.15
C LEU A 122 -6.70 7.60 -7.28
N GLN A 123 -6.65 6.83 -8.36
CA GLN A 123 -7.63 6.90 -9.44
C GLN A 123 -9.05 6.60 -8.94
N ILE A 124 -9.19 5.53 -8.15
CA ILE A 124 -10.46 5.13 -7.54
C ILE A 124 -10.91 6.21 -6.53
N PHE A 125 -10.01 6.68 -5.68
CA PHE A 125 -10.30 7.73 -4.69
C PHE A 125 -10.86 8.99 -5.36
N PHE A 126 -10.18 9.55 -6.36
CA PHE A 126 -10.66 10.75 -7.06
C PHE A 126 -11.94 10.53 -7.85
N LYS A 127 -12.15 9.33 -8.42
CA LYS A 127 -13.38 8.99 -9.14
C LYS A 127 -14.61 9.01 -8.22
N PHE A 128 -14.49 8.47 -7.02
CA PHE A 128 -15.62 8.31 -6.10
C PHE A 128 -15.77 9.44 -5.08
N MET A 129 -14.70 10.16 -4.74
CA MET A 129 -14.76 11.36 -3.90
C MET A 129 -15.55 12.49 -4.58
N ALA A 130 -15.54 12.55 -5.91
CA ALA A 130 -16.31 13.52 -6.69
C ALA A 130 -17.79 13.12 -6.89
N SER A 131 -18.26 12.02 -6.27
CA SER A 131 -19.63 11.52 -6.41
C SER A 131 -20.42 11.68 -5.11
N ASP A 132 -21.76 11.73 -5.20
CA ASP A 132 -22.67 11.74 -4.04
C ASP A 132 -22.54 10.49 -3.14
N TYR A 133 -21.77 9.49 -3.58
CA TYR A 133 -21.46 8.25 -2.87
C TYR A 133 -20.06 8.26 -2.25
N ALA A 134 -19.56 9.44 -1.85
CA ALA A 134 -18.26 9.60 -1.22
C ALA A 134 -18.10 8.60 -0.06
N GLN A 135 -17.30 7.56 -0.30
CA GLN A 135 -16.99 6.57 0.71
C GLN A 135 -15.96 7.15 1.68
N PRO A 136 -15.96 6.72 2.94
CA PRO A 136 -14.94 7.14 3.88
C PRO A 136 -13.52 6.81 3.36
N THR A 137 -12.58 7.76 3.50
CA THR A 137 -11.20 7.66 3.01
C THR A 137 -10.49 6.37 3.45
N HIS A 138 -10.84 5.86 4.63
CA HIS A 138 -10.26 4.64 5.19
C HIS A 138 -10.50 3.39 4.34
N ILE A 139 -11.55 3.34 3.52
CA ILE A 139 -11.81 2.19 2.63
C ILE A 139 -10.73 2.11 1.54
N TYR A 140 -10.29 3.25 1.00
CA TYR A 140 -9.23 3.29 -0.01
C TYR A 140 -7.86 2.97 0.59
N GLN A 141 -7.59 3.47 1.81
CA GLN A 141 -6.37 3.12 2.56
C GLN A 141 -6.30 1.62 2.83
N TYR A 142 -7.43 1.01 3.21
CA TYR A 142 -7.52 -0.43 3.44
C TYR A 142 -7.38 -1.23 2.14
N GLY A 143 -7.96 -0.74 1.04
CA GLY A 143 -7.80 -1.32 -0.30
C GLY A 143 -6.34 -1.33 -0.74
N TYR A 144 -5.61 -0.22 -0.57
CA TYR A 144 -4.17 -0.15 -0.82
C TYR A 144 -3.43 -1.21 -0.01
N PHE A 145 -3.70 -1.30 1.30
CA PHE A 145 -3.04 -2.23 2.20
C PHE A 145 -3.21 -3.69 1.75
N CYS A 146 -4.45 -4.10 1.43
CA CYS A 146 -4.72 -5.45 0.93
C CYS A 146 -4.02 -5.72 -0.40
N ALA A 147 -4.10 -4.78 -1.35
CA ALA A 147 -3.48 -4.92 -2.65
C ALA A 147 -1.95 -5.02 -2.57
N ALA A 148 -1.31 -4.23 -1.70
CA ALA A 148 0.13 -4.32 -1.46
C ALA A 148 0.53 -5.70 -0.89
N ILE A 149 -0.25 -6.24 0.04
CA ILE A 149 -0.03 -7.60 0.58
C ILE A 149 -0.17 -8.66 -0.51
N TYR A 150 -1.14 -8.53 -1.41
CA TYR A 150 -1.29 -9.46 -2.54
C TYR A 150 -0.14 -9.35 -3.53
N CYS A 151 0.35 -8.14 -3.83
CA CYS A 151 1.54 -7.95 -4.66
C CYS A 151 2.77 -8.63 -4.04
N GLN A 152 2.94 -8.50 -2.72
CA GLN A 152 4.01 -9.17 -2.00
C GLN A 152 3.88 -10.69 -2.07
N ALA A 153 2.68 -11.23 -1.80
CA ALA A 153 2.42 -12.67 -1.92
C ALA A 153 2.70 -13.20 -3.33
N LEU A 154 2.28 -12.46 -4.36
CA LEU A 154 2.52 -12.80 -5.76
C LEU A 154 4.02 -12.87 -6.08
N VAL A 155 4.79 -11.86 -5.68
CA VAL A 155 6.24 -11.82 -5.95
C VAL A 155 6.98 -12.93 -5.21
N PHE A 156 6.68 -13.17 -3.93
CA PHE A 156 7.28 -14.27 -3.18
C PHE A 156 6.88 -15.64 -3.71
N PHE A 157 5.66 -15.79 -4.21
CA PHE A 157 5.23 -17.05 -4.85
C PHE A 157 5.98 -17.32 -6.15
N LEU A 158 6.16 -16.28 -6.99
CA LEU A 158 6.79 -16.42 -8.31
C LEU A 158 8.32 -16.51 -8.25
N LEU A 159 8.94 -15.75 -7.34
CA LEU A 159 10.40 -15.54 -7.30
C LEU A 159 11.06 -16.04 -6.01
N GLY A 160 10.28 -16.45 -5.00
CA GLY A 160 10.80 -16.89 -3.72
C GLY A 160 11.20 -18.36 -3.71
N GLY A 161 12.43 -18.64 -3.30
CA GLY A 161 12.93 -20.00 -3.05
C GLY A 161 12.58 -20.49 -1.64
N PRO A 162 12.74 -21.80 -1.34
CA PRO A 162 12.68 -22.29 0.03
C PRO A 162 13.77 -21.63 0.88
N ALA A 163 13.45 -21.25 2.12
CA ALA A 163 14.46 -20.88 3.10
C ALA A 163 15.23 -22.14 3.54
N GLU A 164 16.56 -22.10 3.46
CA GLU A 164 17.46 -23.16 3.96
C GLU A 164 17.67 -23.04 5.48
#